data_AF-A0A816EWL0-F1
#
_entry.id   AF-A0A816EWL0-F1
#
_cell.length_a   1.000
_cell.length_b   1.000
_cell.length_c   1.000
_cell.angle_alpha   90.00
_cell.angle_beta   90.00
_cell.angle_gamma   90.00
#
_symmetry.space_group_name_H-M   'P 1'
#
loop_
_entity.id
_entity.type
_entity.pdbx_description
1 polymer ?
#
loop_
_entity_poly.entity_id
_entity_poly.type
_entity_poly.pdbx_seq_one_letter_code
_entity_poly.pdbx_strand_id
1 'polypeptide(L)' 'MDIERVNIVVNYDMPEDTDTYLHRVARAGRFGTKGLAITFIGDENDAAILNEVQTRFEVQITEMPDEIDVTTYIENR' A
#
# COMPACT_ATOMS: atom_id res chain seq x y z
N MET A 1 -4.86 -6.43 14.16
CA MET A 1 -6.08 -7.10 13.65
C MET A 1 -5.64 -8.15 12.65
N ASP A 2 -6.09 -9.38 12.81
CA ASP A 2 -5.71 -10.52 11.99
C ASP A 2 -6.94 -10.95 11.18
N ILE A 3 -7.04 -10.44 9.95
CA ILE A 3 -8.10 -10.80 9.00
C ILE A 3 -7.40 -11.54 7.87
N GLU A 4 -7.71 -12.83 7.72
CA GLU A 4 -7.01 -13.74 6.80
C GLU A 4 -7.25 -13.46 5.31
N ARG A 5 -8.08 -12.47 4.96
CA ARG A 5 -8.52 -12.19 3.59
C ARG A 5 -8.55 -10.70 3.25
N VAL A 6 -7.47 -9.98 3.56
CA VAL A 6 -7.30 -8.60 3.10
C VAL A 6 -6.41 -8.61 1.86
N ASN A 7 -6.98 -8.30 0.70
CA ASN A 7 -6.25 -8.18 -0.56
C ASN A 7 -5.94 -6.72 -0.91
N ILE A 8 -6.69 -5.77 -0.32
CA ILE A 8 -6.53 -4.35 -0.59
C ILE A 8 -6.45 -3.60 0.74
N VAL A 9 -5.44 -2.74 0.87
CA VAL A 9 -5.33 -1.73 1.93
C VAL A 9 -5.45 -0.36 1.29
N VAL A 10 -6.32 0.49 1.85
CA VAL A 10 -6.45 1.89 1.43
C VAL A 10 -6.06 2.77 2.61
N ASN A 11 -4.96 3.51 2.49
CA ASN A 11 -4.64 4.61 3.38
C ASN A 11 -5.45 5.82 2.91
N TYR A 12 -6.63 6.01 3.50
CA TYR A 12 -7.47 7.18 3.21
C TYR A 12 -6.78 8.48 3.65
N ASP A 13 -6.14 8.46 4.82
CA ASP A 13 -5.21 9.49 5.28
C ASP A 13 -3.79 8.92 5.31
N MET A 14 -2.81 9.72 4.91
CA MET A 14 -1.41 9.33 4.93
C MET A 14 -0.98 8.92 6.35
N PRO A 15 -0.24 7.81 6.52
CA PRO A 15 0.35 7.47 7.81
C PRO A 15 1.36 8.52 8.25
N GLU A 16 1.48 8.70 9.56
CA GLU A 16 2.37 9.69 10.19
C GLU A 16 3.86 9.46 9.91
N ASP A 17 4.26 8.22 9.64
CA ASP A 17 5.64 7.86 9.32
C ASP A 17 5.74 6.59 8.46
N THR A 18 6.96 6.30 8.00
CA THR A 18 7.27 5.14 7.16
C THR A 18 7.03 3.78 7.85
N ASP A 19 7.18 3.71 9.17
CA ASP A 19 7.05 2.46 9.92
C ASP A 19 5.57 2.09 10.09
N THR A 20 4.73 3.09 10.35
CA THR A 20 3.28 2.98 10.38
C THR A 20 2.73 2.65 9.00
N TYR A 21 3.28 3.25 7.93
CA TYR A 21 2.97 2.87 6.56
C TYR A 21 3.19 1.38 6.33
N LEU A 22 4.38 0.87 6.67
CA LEU A 22 4.71 -0.55 6.52
C LEU A 22 3.75 -1.44 7.30
N HIS A 23 3.45 -1.13 8.56
CA HIS A 23 2.53 -1.90 9.39
C HIS A 23 1.09 -1.94 8.86
N ARG A 24 0.66 -0.88 8.16
CA ARG A 24 -0.67 -0.82 7.51
C ARG A 24 -0.69 -1.67 6.24
N VAL A 25 0.26 -1.47 5.33
CA VAL A 25 0.25 -2.19 4.03
C VAL A 25 0.58 -3.67 4.18
N ALA A 26 1.36 -4.07 5.19
CA ALA A 26 1.64 -5.46 5.52
C ALA A 26 0.41 -6.26 6.00
N ARG A 27 -0.76 -5.63 6.11
CA ARG A 27 -2.04 -6.32 6.34
C ARG A 27 -2.56 -7.03 5.09
N ALA A 28 -2.20 -6.56 3.90
CA ALA A 28 -2.48 -7.24 2.64
C ALA A 28 -1.34 -8.21 2.26
N GLY A 29 -1.64 -9.22 1.45
CA GLY A 29 -0.62 -10.13 0.91
C GLY A 29 0.02 -11.07 1.95
N ARG A 30 -0.73 -11.48 2.97
CA ARG A 30 -0.22 -12.37 4.02
C ARG A 30 -0.01 -13.80 3.49
N PHE A 31 0.93 -14.52 4.11
CA PHE A 31 1.26 -15.90 3.76
C PHE A 31 1.75 -16.08 2.31
N GLY A 32 2.49 -15.10 1.79
CA GLY A 32 3.04 -15.14 0.43
C GLY A 32 2.01 -14.87 -0.67
N THR A 33 0.80 -14.41 -0.30
CA THR A 33 -0.22 -14.00 -1.26
C THR A 33 0.05 -12.60 -1.78
N LYS A 34 -0.54 -12.25 -2.93
CA LYS A 34 -0.47 -10.87 -3.46
C LYS A 34 -1.42 -9.93 -2.72
N GLY A 35 -1.11 -8.64 -2.74
CA GLY A 35 -1.95 -7.59 -2.17
C GLY A 35 -1.70 -6.25 -2.85
N LEU A 36 -2.69 -5.36 -2.75
CA LEU A 36 -2.65 -4.00 -3.30
C LEU A 36 -2.72 -2.99 -2.14
N ALA A 37 -1.85 -2.00 -2.17
CA ALA A 37 -1.90 -0.85 -1.28
C ALA A 37 -2.15 0.42 -2.10
N ILE A 38 -3.17 1.19 -1.72
CA ILE A 38 -3.51 2.48 -2.32
C ILE A 38 -3.40 3.52 -1.20
N THR A 39 -2.77 4.65 -1.48
CA THR A 39 -2.61 5.73 -0.51
C THR A 39 -3.03 7.04 -1.15
N PHE A 40 -3.92 7.78 -0.47
CA PHE A 40 -4.28 9.12 -0.89
C PHE A 40 -3.26 10.12 -0.36
N ILE A 41 -2.95 11.10 -1.20
CA ILE A 41 -2.03 12.20 -0.93
C ILE A 41 -2.86 13.48 -0.96
N GLY A 42 -3.08 14.09 0.21
CA GLY A 42 -3.91 15.28 0.37
C GLY A 42 -3.12 16.58 0.29
N ASP A 43 -1.86 16.57 0.73
CA ASP A 43 -0.99 17.75 0.75
C ASP A 43 0.49 17.42 0.45
N GLU A 44 1.35 18.45 0.52
CA GLU A 44 2.78 18.31 0.27
C GLU A 44 3.52 17.52 1.37
N ASN A 45 3.00 17.49 2.60
CA ASN A 45 3.60 16.70 3.68
C ASN A 45 3.38 15.21 3.41
N ASP A 46 2.17 14.84 2.98
CA ASP A 46 1.86 13.47 2.58
C ASP A 46 2.78 12.99 1.46
N ALA A 47 3.02 13.85 0.47
CA ALA A 47 3.95 13.57 -0.62
C ALA A 47 5.40 13.41 -0.13
N ALA A 48 5.82 14.20 0.86
CA ALA A 48 7.14 14.07 1.47
C ALA A 48 7.30 12.71 2.17
N ILE A 49 6.30 12.29 2.97
CA ILE A 49 6.31 10.99 3.64
C ILE A 49 6.31 9.85 2.59
N LEU A 50 5.57 9.98 1.49
CA LEU A 50 5.58 8.98 0.41
C LEU A 50 6.98 8.83 -0.21
N ASN A 51 7.69 9.93 -0.42
CA ASN A 51 9.08 9.91 -0.91
C ASN A 51 10.04 9.25 0.10
N GLU A 52 9.84 9.47 1.39
CA GLU A 52 10.58 8.78 2.44
C GLU A 52 10.31 7.28 2.43
N VAL A 53 9.05 6.85 2.27
CA VAL A 53 8.67 5.44 2.13
C VAL A 53 9.39 4.80 0.94
N GLN A 54 9.32 5.43 -0.23
CA GLN A 54 9.98 4.92 -1.45
C GLN A 54 11.50 4.80 -1.28
N THR A 55 12.13 5.82 -0.68
CA THR A 55 13.58 5.82 -0.43
C THR A 55 13.97 4.76 0.58
N ARG A 56 13.25 4.65 1.69
CA ARG A 56 13.56 3.75 2.80
C ARG A 56 13.44 2.28 2.42
N PHE A 57 12.43 1.95 1.62
CA PHE A 57 12.14 0.56 1.26
C PHE A 57 12.58 0.20 -0.17
N GLU A 58 13.23 1.12 -0.88
CA GLU A 58 13.72 0.93 -2.25
C GLU A 58 12.61 0.46 -3.22
N VAL A 59 11.43 1.06 -3.11
CA VAL A 59 10.26 0.75 -3.93
C VAL A 59 9.80 1.97 -4.73
N GLN A 60 9.21 1.72 -5.90
CA GLN A 60 8.53 2.76 -6.68
C GLN A 60 7.03 2.63 -6.47
N ILE A 61 6.41 3.69 -5.98
CA ILE A 61 4.96 3.82 -5.81
C ILE A 61 4.48 4.83 -6.85
N THR A 62 3.91 4.30 -7.93
CA THR A 62 3.43 5.12 -9.05
C THR A 62 2.02 5.64 -8.78
N GLU A 63 1.62 6.66 -9.55
CA GLU A 63 0.22 7.05 -9.64
C GLU A 63 -0.66 5.85 -10.03
N MET A 64 -1.89 5.83 -9.52
CA MET A 64 -2.83 4.76 -9.79
C MET A 64 -3.26 4.82 -11.27
N PRO A 65 -3.14 3.73 -12.04
CA PRO A 65 -3.61 3.70 -13.42
C PRO A 65 -5.14 3.64 -13.49
N ASP A 66 -5.72 4.02 -14.63
CA ASP A 66 -7.16 3.94 -14.88
C ASP A 66 -7.70 2.50 -14.83
N GLU A 67 -6.86 1.51 -15.12
CA GLU A 67 -7.20 0.10 -15.13
C GLU A 67 -6.16 -0.72 -14.35
N ILE A 68 -6.64 -1.61 -13.47
CA ILE A 68 -5.81 -2.55 -12.71
C ILE A 68 -6.34 -3.95 -12.96
N ASP A 69 -5.48 -4.84 -13.48
CA ASP A 69 -5.80 -6.26 -13.62
C ASP A 69 -5.91 -6.91 -12.22
N VAL A 70 -7.08 -7.48 -11.92
CA VAL A 70 -7.38 -8.12 -10.64
C VAL A 70 -6.41 -9.26 -10.29
N THR A 71 -5.88 -9.96 -11.30
CA THR A 71 -4.93 -11.08 -11.10
C THR A 71 -3.56 -10.63 -10.59
N THR A 72 -3.29 -9.33 -10.61
CA THR A 72 -2.05 -8.74 -10.09
C THR A 72 -2.02 -8.67 -8.56
N TYR A 73 -3.19 -8.64 -7.90
CA TYR A 73 -3.29 -8.52 -6.43
C TYR A 73 -4.28 -9.50 -5.78
N ILE A 74 -4.98 -10.31 -6.57
CA ILE A 74 -5.78 -11.44 -6.09
C ILE A 74 -5.25 -12.72 -6.71
N GLU A 75 -5.00 -13.73 -5.88
CA GLU A 75 -4.68 -15.07 -6.36
C GLU A 75 -5.96 -15.82 -6.72
N ASN A 76 -6.02 -16.37 -7.93
CA ASN A 76 -7.08 -17.29 -8.33
C ASN A 76 -6.95 -18.57 -7.49
N ARG A 77 -7.90 -18.79 -6.58
CA ARG A 77 -8.11 -20.08 -5.90
C ARG A 77 -9.29 -20.79 -6.52
#